data_AF-A0A3D1RJV0-F1
#
_entry.id   AF-A0A3D1RJV0-F1
#
_cell.length_a   1.000
_cell.length_b   1.000
_cell.length_c   1.000
_cell.angle_alpha   90.00
_cell.angle_beta   90.00
_cell.angle_gamma   90.00
#
_symmetry.space_group_name_H-M   'P 1'
#
loop_
_entity.id
_entity.type
_entity.pdbx_description
1 polymer ?
#
loop_
_entity_poly.entity_id
_entity_poly.type
_entity_poly.pdbx_seq_one_letter_code
_entity_poly.pdbx_strand_id
1 'polypeptide(L)' 'MNNTIVIGHLQSGFSFPATICAGSPAAFTNTTTPVGADATWDFGDGTTSTQNNPSKTYTNPGTYTVQLVVSSGGCSDT' A
#
# COMPACT_ATOMS: atom_id res chain seq x y z
N MET A 1 -11.23 -27.69 -22.97
CA MET A 1 -11.86 -27.09 -21.77
C MET A 1 -10.70 -26.76 -20.83
N ASN A 2 -10.27 -25.50 -20.79
CA ASN A 2 -9.09 -25.12 -20.01
C ASN A 2 -9.51 -24.87 -18.56
N ASN A 3 -9.41 -25.92 -17.73
CA ASN A 3 -9.61 -25.83 -16.29
C ASN A 3 -8.30 -25.37 -15.63
N THR A 4 -8.05 -24.06 -15.64
CA THR A 4 -6.98 -23.45 -14.84
C THR A 4 -7.54 -23.05 -13.49
N ILE A 5 -6.98 -23.63 -12.42
CA ILE A 5 -7.18 -23.15 -11.04
C ILE A 5 -6.18 -22.01 -10.83
N VAL A 6 -6.68 -20.78 -10.76
CA VAL A 6 -5.87 -19.62 -10.38
C VAL A 6 -5.80 -19.61 -8.86
N ILE A 7 -4.69 -20.10 -8.29
CA ILE A 7 -4.39 -19.85 -6.89
C ILE A 7 -3.94 -18.39 -6.85
N GLY A 8 -4.85 -17.48 -6.51
CA GLY A 8 -4.56 -16.04 -6.42
C GLY A 8 -3.46 -15.82 -5.41
N HIS A 9 -2.24 -15.63 -5.88
CA HIS A 9 -1.16 -15.11 -5.07
C HIS A 9 -1.57 -13.69 -4.67
N LEU A 10 -1.70 -13.41 -3.37
CA LEU A 10 -1.77 -12.02 -2.91
C LEU A 10 -0.41 -11.40 -3.25
N GLN A 11 -0.29 -10.74 -4.40
CA GLN A 11 0.89 -9.98 -4.73
C GLN A 11 0.72 -8.62 -4.08
N SER A 12 1.29 -8.43 -2.88
CA SER A 12 1.39 -7.13 -2.25
C SER A 12 2.16 -6.22 -3.19
N GLY A 13 1.42 -5.32 -3.83
CA GLY A 13 1.92 -4.39 -4.84
C GLY A 13 1.62 -3.00 -4.35
N PHE A 14 2.65 -2.18 -4.18
CA PHE A 14 2.46 -0.77 -3.91
C PHE A 14 3.49 0.06 -4.65
N SER A 15 3.05 1.23 -5.11
CA SER A 15 3.91 2.20 -5.76
C SER A 15 3.82 3.54 -5.03
N PHE A 16 4.98 4.15 -4.81
CA PHE A 16 5.14 5.46 -4.19
C PHE A 16 6.36 6.16 -4.80
N PRO A 17 6.40 7.50 -4.82
CA PRO A 17 7.58 8.23 -5.28
C PRO A 17 8.78 7.93 -4.37
N ALA A 18 9.92 7.56 -4.96
CA ALA A 18 11.14 7.23 -4.22
C ALA A 18 11.73 8.42 -3.44
N THR A 19 11.41 9.65 -3.85
CA THR A 19 11.83 10.88 -3.16
C THR A 19 10.81 11.99 -3.42
N ILE A 20 10.45 12.73 -2.37
CA ILE A 20 9.60 13.92 -2.46
C ILE A 20 10.23 15.09 -1.69
N CYS A 21 9.92 16.31 -2.09
CA CYS A 21 10.27 17.49 -1.31
C CYS A 21 9.42 17.57 -0.04
N ALA A 22 10.01 18.02 1.08
CA ALA A 22 9.24 18.31 2.29
C ALA A 22 8.11 19.31 1.96
N GLY A 23 6.90 19.03 2.44
CA GLY A 23 5.70 19.81 2.14
C GLY A 23 5.03 19.48 0.81
N SER A 24 5.59 18.59 -0.02
CA SER A 24 4.93 18.10 -1.23
C SER A 24 4.09 16.83 -0.95
N PRO A 25 2.92 16.68 -1.58
CA PRO A 25 2.11 15.47 -1.42
C PRO A 25 2.74 14.29 -2.16
N ALA A 26 3.02 13.20 -1.44
CA ALA A 26 3.31 11.90 -2.01
C ALA A 26 2.00 11.16 -2.31
N ALA A 27 1.88 10.67 -3.53
CA ALA A 27 0.78 9.80 -3.94
C ALA A 27 1.17 8.33 -3.72
N PHE A 28 0.32 7.60 -3.00
CA PHE A 28 0.48 6.18 -2.78
C PHE A 28 -0.59 5.44 -3.59
N THR A 29 -0.20 4.36 -4.24
CA THR A 29 -1.12 3.56 -5.05
C THR A 29 -1.03 2.11 -4.63
N ASN A 30 -2.16 1.55 -4.20
CA ASN A 30 -2.28 0.14 -3.91
C ASN A 30 -2.55 -0.61 -5.23
N THR A 31 -1.59 -1.41 -5.66
CA THR A 31 -1.69 -2.28 -6.85
C THR A 31 -1.88 -3.75 -6.48
N THR A 32 -2.24 -4.02 -5.21
CA THR A 32 -2.49 -5.38 -4.72
C THR A 32 -3.64 -6.04 -5.46
N THR A 33 -3.47 -7.32 -5.78
CA THR A 33 -4.48 -8.16 -6.43
C THR A 33 -4.92 -9.27 -5.48
N PRO A 34 -6.24 -9.53 -5.31
CA PRO A 34 -7.37 -8.84 -5.96
C PRO A 34 -7.57 -7.41 -5.47
N VAL A 35 -7.99 -6.52 -6.38
CA VAL A 35 -8.29 -5.12 -6.08
C VAL A 35 -9.50 -5.04 -5.14
N GLY A 36 -9.35 -4.41 -3.98
CA GLY A 36 -10.42 -4.29 -2.98
C GLY A 36 -10.25 -5.13 -1.70
N ALA A 37 -9.08 -5.73 -1.48
CA ALA A 37 -8.73 -6.23 -0.15
C ALA A 37 -8.59 -5.06 0.84
N ASP A 38 -8.98 -5.27 2.11
CA ASP A 38 -8.85 -4.25 3.16
C ASP A 38 -7.37 -3.90 3.32
N ALA A 39 -7.01 -2.66 3.01
CA ALA A 39 -5.63 -2.22 3.00
C ALA A 39 -5.43 -1.05 3.96
N THR A 40 -4.41 -1.14 4.79
CA THR A 40 -4.00 -0.09 5.71
C THR A 40 -2.58 0.33 5.38
N TRP A 41 -2.41 1.60 5.06
CA TRP A 41 -1.13 2.26 4.92
C TRP A 41 -0.66 2.73 6.29
N ASP A 42 0.59 2.43 6.61
CA ASP A 42 1.36 3.08 7.68
C ASP A 42 2.46 3.92 7.02
N PHE A 43 2.46 5.22 7.30
CA PHE A 43 3.36 6.17 6.64
C PHE A 43 4.71 6.32 7.36
N GLY A 44 4.93 5.64 8.49
CA GLY A 44 6.15 5.72 9.29
C GLY A 44 6.33 7.03 10.07
N ASP A 45 5.40 7.98 9.94
CA ASP A 45 5.32 9.23 10.74
C ASP A 45 4.36 9.11 11.93
N GLY A 46 3.83 7.90 12.16
CA GLY A 46 2.78 7.63 13.15
C GLY A 46 1.36 7.85 12.62
N THR A 47 1.20 8.21 11.35
CA THR A 47 -0.12 8.30 10.71
C THR A 47 -0.40 7.11 9.80
N THR A 48 -1.68 6.75 9.71
CA THR A 48 -2.15 5.63 8.90
C THR A 48 -3.31 6.06 7.99
N SER A 49 -3.56 5.30 6.92
CA SER A 49 -4.73 5.50 6.05
C SER A 49 -5.31 4.19 5.57
N THR A 50 -6.63 4.11 5.49
CA THR A 50 -7.36 2.95 4.93
C THR A 50 -7.84 3.20 3.51
N GLN A 51 -7.47 4.32 2.89
CA GLN A 51 -7.77 4.56 1.48
C GLN A 51 -6.89 3.69 0.59
N ASN A 52 -7.43 3.22 -0.53
CA ASN A 52 -6.64 2.48 -1.53
C ASN A 52 -5.53 3.34 -2.13
N ASN A 53 -5.80 4.63 -2.40
CA ASN A 53 -4.87 5.55 -3.02
C ASN A 53 -4.77 6.86 -2.22
N PRO A 54 -4.13 6.85 -1.04
CA PRO A 54 -4.03 8.06 -0.23
C PRO A 54 -2.98 9.02 -0.79
N SER A 55 -3.15 10.31 -0.51
CA SER A 55 -2.07 11.28 -0.60
C SER A 55 -1.58 11.62 0.80
N LYS A 56 -0.26 11.67 0.97
CA LYS A 56 0.35 12.03 2.26
C LYS A 56 1.45 13.05 2.07
N THR A 57 1.42 14.08 2.90
CA THR A 57 2.42 15.16 2.91
C THR A 57 3.27 15.05 4.17
N TYR A 58 4.59 14.96 3.99
CA TYR A 58 5.55 14.97 5.08
C TYR A 58 6.08 16.41 5.25
N THR A 59 5.76 17.05 6.38
CA THR A 59 6.18 18.43 6.67
C THR A 59 7.63 18.51 7.13
N ASN A 60 8.12 17.47 7.79
CA ASN A 60 9.48 17.40 8.31
C ASN A 60 10.34 16.54 7.39
N PRO A 61 11.55 16.98 7.03
CA PRO A 61 12.48 16.15 6.28
C PRO A 61 12.94 14.97 7.16
N GLY A 62 12.99 13.78 6.57
CA GLY A 62 13.39 12.56 7.25
C GLY A 62 13.21 11.34 6.36
N THR A 63 13.72 10.19 6.82
CA THR A 63 13.48 8.90 6.17
C THR A 63 12.29 8.24 6.84
N TYR A 64 11.23 8.02 6.07
CA TYR A 64 10.01 7.37 6.52
C TYR A 64 9.88 6.00 5.86
N THR A 65 9.66 4.96 6.65
CA THR A 65 9.42 3.60 6.14
C THR A 65 7.93 3.43 5.98
N VAL A 66 7.45 3.34 4.73
CA VAL A 66 6.04 3.15 4.42
C VAL A 66 5.72 1.67 4.31
N GLN A 67 4.65 1.24 4.97
CA GLN A 67 4.18 -0.14 4.97
C GLN A 67 2.73 -0.18 4.49
N LEU A 68 2.42 -1.12 3.60
CA LEU A 68 1.05 -1.44 3.19
C LEU A 68 0.68 -2.80 3.78
N VAL A 69 -0.26 -2.81 4.71
CA VAL A 69 -0.80 -4.02 5.32
C VAL A 69 -2.10 -4.36 4.61
N VAL A 70 -2.13 -5.47 3.87
CA VAL A 70 -3.33 -5.93 3.17
C VAL A 70 -3.90 -7.14 3.90
N SER A 71 -5.17 -7.04 4.29
CA SER A 71 -5.95 -8.10 4.92
C SER A 71 -7.00 -8.57 3.91
N SER A 72 -6.74 -9.71 3.26
CA SER A 72 -7.78 -10.46 2.57
C SER A 72 -8.19 -11.59 3.51
N GLY A 73 -9.47 -11.68 3.89
CA GLY A 73 -10.01 -12.53 4.97
C GLY A 73 -9.75 -14.04 4.84
N GLY A 74 -8.49 -14.45 4.94
CA GLY A 74 -8.02 -15.83 4.85
C GLY A 74 -6.51 -15.99 4.64
N CYS A 75 -5.80 -15.00 4.08
CA CYS A 75 -4.35 -15.05 3.89
C CYS A 75 -3.70 -13.71 4.24
N SER A 76 -2.95 -13.68 5.34
CA SER A 76 -1.97 -12.63 5.64
C SER A 76 -0.63 -13.05 5.05
N ASP A 77 -0.08 -12.26 4.14
CA ASP A 77 1.32 -12.38 3.72
C ASP A 77 2.15 -11.66 4.81
N THR A 78 3.00 -12.41 5.54
CA THR A 78 3.90 -11.90 6.59
C THR A 78 5.33 -11.86 6.09
#